data_AF-A0A4R3YTY6-F1
#
_entry.id   AF-A0A4R3YTY6-F1
#
_cell.length_a   1.000
_cell.length_b   1.000
_cell.length_c   1.000
_cell.angle_alpha   90.00
_cell.angle_beta   90.00
_cell.angle_gamma   90.00
#
_symmetry.space_group_name_H-M   'P 1'
#
loop_
_entity.id
_entity.type
_entity.pdbx_description
1 polymer ?
#
loop_
_entity_poly.entity_id
_entity_poly.type
_entity_poly.pdbx_seq_one_letter_code
_entity_poly.pdbx_strand_id
1 'polypeptide(L)'
;MLFSRLTMVPGFCAAIVLAVVSSPSVRAEQSGSASVQATALVICSTQALPAGYVVTNSDVNAACPGANVFRWNIQPASNNMSACFGSGYPAPYVITAITNSSTCAGFQGGMVLSLPTNGIAVCAPGVIWNPWVITSVALTTLQCNGYGIITIAQASEGLSICSNSPIPTGWYATGGSSSIQCQPYLVQTLHRSARLTGGGLSDAPGYIRSGDNAIFTPTGGGNP
;
A
#
# COMPACT_ATOMS: atom_id res chain seq x y z
N MET A 1 -59.31 -75.78 -2.05
CA MET A 1 -58.61 -75.76 -0.74
C MET A 1 -57.79 -74.48 -0.67
N LEU A 2 -58.02 -73.70 0.39
CA LEU A 2 -57.23 -72.62 1.01
C LEU A 2 -56.63 -71.45 0.18
N PHE A 3 -57.29 -70.30 0.36
CA PHE A 3 -56.80 -68.96 0.74
C PHE A 3 -55.30 -68.58 0.68
N SER A 4 -55.00 -67.47 -0.01
CA SER A 4 -54.37 -66.24 0.55
C SER A 4 -54.28 -65.17 -0.56
N ARG A 5 -55.08 -64.08 -0.54
CA ARG A 5 -54.78 -62.73 0.04
C ARG A 5 -53.41 -62.19 -0.41
N LEU A 6 -53.21 -60.94 -0.87
CA LEU A 6 -54.01 -59.72 -1.08
C LEU A 6 -53.02 -58.70 -1.73
N THR A 7 -53.49 -57.81 -2.62
CA THR A 7 -52.97 -56.42 -2.90
C THR A 7 -51.50 -56.27 -3.38
N MET A 8 -51.02 -55.30 -4.18
CA MET A 8 -51.31 -53.91 -4.54
C MET A 8 -50.34 -53.59 -5.74
N VAL A 9 -50.76 -53.16 -6.94
CA VAL A 9 -50.68 -51.79 -7.54
C VAL A 9 -49.28 -51.11 -7.48
N PRO A 10 -48.79 -50.21 -8.38
CA PRO A 10 -49.12 -49.79 -9.77
C PRO A 10 -47.88 -49.97 -10.73
N GLY A 11 -47.81 -49.65 -12.02
CA GLY A 11 -48.41 -48.60 -12.84
C GLY A 11 -47.42 -47.44 -13.08
N PHE A 12 -47.00 -47.29 -14.34
CA PHE A 12 -46.46 -46.10 -15.02
C PHE A 12 -45.26 -45.35 -14.42
N CYS A 13 -44.18 -45.24 -15.19
CA CYS A 13 -43.55 -43.93 -15.40
C CYS A 13 -42.77 -43.87 -16.72
N ALA A 14 -43.18 -42.93 -17.55
CA ALA A 14 -42.64 -42.59 -18.85
C ALA A 14 -41.18 -42.12 -18.75
N ALA A 15 -40.37 -42.56 -19.71
CA ALA A 15 -39.01 -42.07 -19.88
C ALA A 15 -39.03 -40.62 -20.41
N ILE A 16 -38.74 -39.67 -19.53
CA ILE A 16 -38.40 -38.29 -19.90
C ILE A 16 -36.88 -38.24 -20.08
N VAL A 17 -36.46 -37.96 -21.31
CA VAL A 17 -35.07 -37.71 -21.69
C VAL A 17 -34.66 -36.34 -21.14
N LEU A 18 -33.87 -36.32 -20.08
CA LEU A 18 -33.15 -35.12 -19.63
C LEU A 18 -31.88 -34.98 -20.47
N ALA A 19 -31.87 -34.00 -21.38
CA ALA A 19 -30.65 -33.52 -22.01
C ALA A 19 -29.79 -32.80 -20.96
N VAL A 20 -28.71 -33.45 -20.51
CA VAL A 20 -27.69 -32.84 -19.66
C VAL A 20 -26.85 -31.92 -20.54
N VAL A 21 -27.04 -30.61 -20.38
CA VAL A 21 -26.15 -29.59 -20.95
C VAL A 21 -24.87 -29.62 -20.10
N SER A 22 -23.82 -30.26 -20.60
CA SER A 22 -22.51 -30.26 -19.96
C SER A 22 -21.84 -28.91 -20.15
N SER A 23 -22.02 -28.01 -19.18
CA SER A 23 -21.24 -26.78 -19.06
C SER A 23 -19.74 -27.15 -18.98
N PRO A 24 -18.84 -26.53 -19.76
CA PRO A 24 -17.41 -26.68 -19.49
C PRO A 24 -17.13 -26.12 -18.09
N SER A 25 -16.45 -26.90 -17.27
CA SER A 25 -15.96 -26.46 -15.97
C SER A 25 -15.11 -25.20 -16.20
N VAL A 26 -15.63 -24.05 -15.78
CA VAL A 26 -14.80 -22.86 -15.56
C VAL A 26 -13.81 -23.28 -14.49
N ARG A 27 -12.56 -23.47 -14.91
CA ARG A 27 -11.44 -23.65 -14.02
C ARG A 27 -11.43 -22.42 -13.14
N ALA A 28 -11.71 -22.59 -11.85
CA ALA A 28 -11.36 -21.60 -10.87
C ALA A 28 -9.89 -21.26 -11.10
N GLU A 29 -9.60 -20.02 -11.48
CA GLU A 29 -8.28 -19.46 -11.34
C GLU A 29 -7.98 -19.53 -9.84
N GLN A 30 -7.30 -20.60 -9.45
CA GLN A 30 -6.54 -20.58 -8.22
C GLN A 30 -5.66 -19.35 -8.32
N SER A 31 -6.00 -18.34 -7.51
CA SER A 31 -5.03 -17.41 -6.95
C SER A 31 -4.02 -18.23 -6.16
N GLY A 32 -3.21 -19.00 -6.89
CA GLY A 32 -1.95 -19.49 -6.41
C GLY A 32 -1.14 -18.24 -6.19
N SER A 33 -0.84 -17.97 -4.93
CA SER A 33 0.30 -17.17 -4.54
C SER A 33 1.52 -17.84 -5.16
N ALA A 34 1.79 -17.56 -6.44
CA ALA A 34 3.08 -17.81 -7.02
C ALA A 34 4.03 -16.96 -6.19
N SER A 35 4.79 -17.62 -5.32
CA SER A 35 6.00 -17.02 -4.79
C SER A 35 6.84 -16.69 -6.00
N VAL A 36 6.87 -15.41 -6.37
CA VAL A 36 7.88 -14.88 -7.27
C VAL A 36 9.19 -15.23 -6.59
N GLN A 37 9.88 -16.26 -7.11
CA GLN A 37 11.25 -16.51 -6.71
C GLN A 37 12.02 -15.25 -7.09
N ALA A 38 12.30 -14.43 -6.08
CA ALA A 38 13.07 -13.21 -6.21
C ALA A 38 14.46 -13.63 -6.69
N THR A 39 14.66 -13.59 -8.01
CA THR A 39 15.96 -13.86 -8.59
C THR A 39 16.78 -12.61 -8.31
N ALA A 40 17.76 -12.73 -7.40
CA ALA A 40 18.68 -11.64 -7.13
C ALA A 40 19.40 -11.29 -8.45
N LEU A 41 19.28 -10.04 -8.88
CA LEU A 41 19.99 -9.54 -10.05
C LEU A 41 21.28 -8.85 -9.57
N VAL A 42 22.34 -8.94 -10.38
CA VAL A 42 23.60 -8.25 -10.12
C VAL A 42 23.74 -7.13 -11.14
N ILE A 43 23.93 -5.90 -10.67
CA ILE A 43 24.18 -4.71 -11.49
C ILE A 43 25.39 -3.94 -10.94
N CYS A 44 25.96 -3.04 -11.73
CA CYS A 44 26.95 -2.09 -11.25
C CYS A 44 26.29 -0.78 -10.83
N SER A 45 26.90 -0.05 -9.90
CA SER A 45 26.36 1.23 -9.38
C SER A 45 26.24 2.35 -10.42
N THR A 46 26.83 2.16 -11.61
CA THR A 46 26.69 3.04 -12.77
C THR A 46 25.42 2.79 -13.57
N GLN A 47 24.70 1.71 -13.29
CA GLN A 47 23.45 1.35 -13.93
C GLN A 47 22.26 1.86 -13.09
N ALA A 48 21.18 2.25 -13.77
CA ALA A 48 19.96 2.67 -13.09
C ALA A 48 19.34 1.49 -12.32
N LEU A 49 18.95 1.74 -11.08
CA LEU A 49 18.18 0.76 -10.29
C LEU A 49 16.75 0.66 -10.86
N PRO A 50 16.28 -0.54 -11.26
CA PRO A 50 14.92 -0.72 -11.74
C PRO A 50 13.88 -0.32 -10.70
N ALA A 51 12.73 0.21 -11.15
CA ALA A 51 11.63 0.54 -10.26
C ALA A 51 11.15 -0.70 -9.50
N GLY A 52 10.89 -0.56 -8.19
CA GLY A 52 10.47 -1.67 -7.33
C GLY A 52 11.61 -2.51 -6.75
N TYR A 53 12.85 -2.32 -7.21
CA TYR A 53 14.02 -3.01 -6.68
C TYR A 53 14.74 -2.19 -5.62
N VAL A 54 15.47 -2.90 -4.76
CA VAL A 54 16.36 -2.33 -3.74
C VAL A 54 17.68 -3.08 -3.74
N VAL A 55 18.73 -2.43 -3.29
CA VAL A 55 20.05 -3.06 -3.14
C VAL A 55 20.07 -3.81 -1.82
N THR A 56 20.38 -5.10 -1.81
CA THR A 56 20.49 -5.93 -0.60
C THR A 56 21.93 -6.19 -0.19
N ASN A 57 22.88 -6.03 -1.11
CA ASN A 57 24.31 -6.10 -0.85
C ASN A 57 25.07 -5.19 -1.83
N SER A 58 26.12 -4.53 -1.35
CA SER A 58 27.01 -3.69 -2.13
C SER A 58 28.46 -3.92 -1.72
N ASP A 59 29.32 -4.21 -2.69
CA ASP A 59 30.75 -4.45 -2.48
C ASP A 59 31.59 -3.96 -3.67
N VAL A 60 32.90 -3.74 -3.42
CA VAL A 60 33.86 -3.43 -4.48
C VAL A 60 34.24 -4.72 -5.18
N ASN A 61 34.12 -4.77 -6.50
CA ASN A 61 34.43 -5.97 -7.27
C ASN A 61 34.93 -5.70 -8.68
N ALA A 62 35.85 -6.54 -9.14
CA ALA A 62 36.45 -6.45 -10.47
C ALA A 62 35.44 -6.57 -11.63
N ALA A 63 34.29 -7.22 -11.43
CA ALA A 63 33.22 -7.30 -12.43
C ALA A 63 32.57 -5.94 -12.73
N CYS A 64 32.71 -4.97 -11.83
CA CYS A 64 32.26 -3.60 -12.01
C CYS A 64 33.48 -2.66 -11.99
N PRO A 65 34.21 -2.53 -13.11
CA PRO A 65 35.44 -1.77 -13.16
C PRO A 65 35.17 -0.26 -13.00
N GLY A 66 36.01 0.41 -12.20
CA GLY A 66 35.99 1.86 -12.00
C GLY A 66 36.27 2.25 -10.55
N ALA A 67 36.84 3.44 -10.34
CA ALA A 67 37.01 3.98 -8.99
C ALA A 67 35.63 4.32 -8.40
N ASN A 68 35.37 3.86 -7.18
CA ASN A 68 34.09 4.04 -6.48
C ASN A 68 32.87 3.46 -7.22
N VAL A 69 33.09 2.45 -8.08
CA VAL A 69 32.01 1.67 -8.67
C VAL A 69 31.81 0.41 -7.83
N PHE A 70 30.57 0.18 -7.41
CA PHE A 70 30.21 -0.96 -6.58
C PHE A 70 29.41 -1.97 -7.41
N ARG A 71 29.60 -3.25 -7.10
CA ARG A 71 28.66 -4.30 -7.51
C ARG A 71 27.50 -4.29 -6.54
N TRP A 72 26.29 -4.25 -7.06
CA TRP A 72 25.05 -4.30 -6.30
C TRP A 72 24.33 -5.61 -6.57
N ASN A 73 23.99 -6.32 -5.50
CA ASN A 73 22.96 -7.34 -5.56
C ASN A 73 21.63 -6.67 -5.27
N ILE A 74 20.68 -6.82 -6.18
CA ILE A 74 19.37 -6.19 -6.08
C ILE A 74 18.27 -7.24 -6.04
N GLN A 75 17.19 -6.93 -5.33
CA GLN A 75 15.99 -7.76 -5.27
C GLN A 75 14.75 -6.86 -5.33
N PRO A 76 13.62 -7.36 -5.84
CA PRO A 76 12.33 -6.69 -5.64
C PRO A 76 12.09 -6.51 -4.15
N ALA A 77 11.61 -5.33 -3.74
CA ALA A 77 11.30 -5.11 -2.33
C ALA A 77 10.20 -6.07 -1.84
N SER A 78 10.37 -6.55 -0.62
CA SER A 78 9.41 -7.43 0.04
C SER A 78 9.25 -7.05 1.51
N ASN A 79 8.19 -7.58 2.14
CA ASN A 79 7.87 -7.27 3.52
C ASN A 79 8.92 -7.85 4.48
N ASN A 80 9.40 -7.04 5.41
CA ASN A 80 10.45 -7.34 6.39
C ASN A 80 11.81 -7.69 5.76
N MET A 81 12.12 -7.07 4.62
CA MET A 81 13.40 -7.24 3.93
C MET A 81 14.46 -6.27 4.45
N SER A 82 15.69 -6.76 4.61
CA SER A 82 16.86 -5.90 4.78
C SER A 82 17.41 -5.44 3.43
N ALA A 83 17.67 -4.14 3.32
CA ALA A 83 18.23 -3.50 2.13
C ALA A 83 19.28 -2.45 2.54
N CYS A 84 20.00 -1.89 1.59
CA CYS A 84 20.96 -0.81 1.84
C CYS A 84 20.25 0.53 1.90
N PHE A 85 20.47 1.26 3.00
CA PHE A 85 19.82 2.53 3.27
C PHE A 85 20.26 3.59 2.25
N GLY A 86 19.30 4.12 1.50
CA GLY A 86 19.54 5.06 0.39
C GLY A 86 19.53 4.43 -1.00
N SER A 87 19.34 3.12 -1.14
CA SER A 87 19.30 2.46 -2.46
C SER A 87 18.01 2.70 -3.23
N GLY A 88 16.86 2.76 -2.55
CA GLY A 88 15.56 3.00 -3.16
C GLY A 88 14.43 2.80 -2.17
N TYR A 89 13.30 3.48 -2.39
CA TYR A 89 12.13 3.42 -1.52
C TYR A 89 10.90 3.09 -2.36
N PRO A 90 10.67 1.81 -2.70
CA PRO A 90 9.52 1.44 -3.51
C PRO A 90 8.24 1.42 -2.66
N ALA A 91 7.16 1.97 -3.22
CA ALA A 91 5.83 1.80 -2.66
C ALA A 91 5.44 0.30 -2.66
N PRO A 92 4.67 -0.18 -1.68
CA PRO A 92 4.09 0.57 -0.55
C PRO A 92 4.95 0.51 0.72
N TYR A 93 6.24 0.17 0.62
CA TYR A 93 7.07 -0.12 1.79
C TYR A 93 7.53 1.14 2.53
N VAL A 94 7.66 1.00 3.85
CA VAL A 94 8.19 2.02 4.77
C VAL A 94 9.42 1.48 5.49
N ILE A 95 10.29 2.37 5.96
CA ILE A 95 11.49 1.99 6.70
C ILE A 95 11.14 1.81 8.17
N THR A 96 11.28 0.59 8.70
CA THR A 96 11.02 0.30 10.11
C THR A 96 12.30 0.27 10.94
N ALA A 97 13.47 0.08 10.34
CA ALA A 97 14.74 0.18 11.05
C ALA A 97 15.85 0.68 10.14
N ILE A 98 16.85 1.32 10.73
CA ILE A 98 18.12 1.67 10.09
C ILE A 98 19.21 1.10 10.97
N THR A 99 20.16 0.39 10.37
CA THR A 99 21.23 -0.31 11.08
C THR A 99 22.59 0.03 10.47
N ASN A 100 23.64 -0.11 11.27
CA ASN A 100 24.98 -0.15 10.71
C ASN A 100 25.14 -1.47 9.95
N SER A 101 25.61 -1.41 8.70
CA SER A 101 25.78 -2.60 7.87
C SER A 101 27.14 -2.58 7.17
N SER A 102 27.89 -3.68 7.31
CA SER A 102 29.14 -3.91 6.57
C SER A 102 28.90 -4.46 5.17
N THR A 103 27.68 -4.88 4.84
CA THR A 103 27.32 -5.46 3.54
C THR A 103 26.80 -4.44 2.54
N CYS A 104 26.80 -3.16 2.91
CA CYS A 104 26.24 -2.06 2.13
C CYS A 104 27.31 -1.00 1.85
N ALA A 105 28.42 -1.40 1.23
CA ALA A 105 29.50 -0.49 0.89
C ALA A 105 29.00 0.66 -0.01
N GLY A 106 29.42 1.89 0.29
CA GLY A 106 28.96 3.09 -0.41
C GLY A 106 27.58 3.61 0.04
N PHE A 107 26.90 2.94 0.97
CA PHE A 107 25.65 3.39 1.57
C PHE A 107 25.84 3.79 3.04
N GLN A 108 24.84 4.49 3.58
CA GLN A 108 24.84 4.98 4.96
C GLN A 108 24.54 3.88 6.00
N GLY A 109 24.31 2.64 5.57
CA GLY A 109 23.97 1.51 6.43
C GLY A 109 22.96 0.56 5.79
N GLY A 110 22.35 -0.27 6.62
CA GLY A 110 21.20 -1.09 6.28
C GLY A 110 19.89 -0.40 6.65
N MET A 111 18.81 -0.82 6.02
CA MET A 111 17.44 -0.48 6.37
C MET A 111 16.57 -1.73 6.35
N VAL A 112 15.49 -1.73 7.12
CA VAL A 112 14.44 -2.75 7.06
C VAL A 112 13.20 -2.15 6.45
N LEU A 113 12.68 -2.79 5.40
CA LEU A 113 11.47 -2.42 4.71
C LEU A 113 10.30 -3.28 5.22
N SER A 114 9.20 -2.64 5.58
CA SER A 114 7.98 -3.35 6.00
C SER A 114 6.75 -2.75 5.32
N LEU A 115 5.69 -3.54 5.22
CA LEU A 115 4.37 -3.05 4.86
C LEU A 115 3.83 -2.20 6.02
N PRO A 116 3.23 -1.04 5.73
CA PRO A 116 2.69 -0.17 6.75
C PRO A 116 1.43 -0.78 7.38
N THR A 117 1.27 -0.57 8.69
CA THR A 117 0.11 -0.95 9.49
C THR A 117 -0.25 0.20 10.44
N ASN A 118 -1.49 0.23 10.95
CA ASN A 118 -1.89 1.28 11.88
C ASN A 118 -1.07 1.23 13.17
N GLY A 119 -0.47 2.36 13.55
CA GLY A 119 0.35 2.46 14.75
C GLY A 119 1.80 1.98 14.59
N ILE A 120 2.24 1.66 13.36
CA ILE A 120 3.62 1.26 13.12
C ILE A 120 4.58 2.44 13.32
N ALA A 121 5.70 2.18 13.98
CA ALA A 121 6.82 3.11 14.09
C ALA A 121 7.74 2.97 12.87
N VAL A 122 8.02 4.09 12.20
CA VAL A 122 8.88 4.13 11.01
C VAL A 122 9.96 5.20 11.18
N CYS A 123 11.09 5.00 10.51
CA CYS A 123 12.20 5.93 10.53
C CYS A 123 11.90 7.14 9.63
N ALA A 124 12.08 8.35 10.17
CA ALA A 124 11.72 9.61 9.53
C ALA A 124 12.32 9.86 8.12
N PRO A 125 13.53 9.38 7.75
CA PRO A 125 14.05 9.56 6.40
C PRO A 125 13.30 8.81 5.31
N GLY A 126 12.38 7.91 5.67
CA GLY A 126 11.58 7.14 4.71
C GLY A 126 10.47 7.96 4.05
N VAL A 127 9.93 7.42 2.96
CA VAL A 127 8.75 7.98 2.28
C VAL A 127 7.48 7.43 2.92
N ILE A 128 6.51 8.30 3.19
CA ILE A 128 5.16 7.92 3.61
C ILE A 128 4.23 7.99 2.41
N TRP A 129 3.69 6.84 2.01
CA TRP A 129 2.85 6.70 0.82
C TRP A 129 1.38 6.98 1.12
N ASN A 130 0.62 7.42 0.12
CA ASN A 130 -0.83 7.39 0.19
C ASN A 130 -1.32 5.95 0.50
N PRO A 131 -2.29 5.73 1.42
CA PRO A 131 -3.09 6.69 2.18
C PRO A 131 -2.65 6.87 3.65
N TRP A 132 -1.35 6.80 3.94
CA TRP A 132 -0.80 6.88 5.29
C TRP A 132 -0.49 8.31 5.72
N VAL A 133 -0.68 8.59 7.00
CA VAL A 133 -0.45 9.88 7.66
C VAL A 133 0.38 9.71 8.91
N ILE A 134 1.08 10.77 9.33
CA ILE A 134 1.88 10.82 10.56
C ILE A 134 0.95 11.18 11.72
N THR A 135 0.88 10.32 12.74
CA THR A 135 0.10 10.55 13.95
C THR A 135 0.95 10.96 15.13
N SER A 136 2.24 10.60 15.16
CA SER A 136 3.16 11.08 16.20
C SER A 136 4.59 11.22 15.70
N VAL A 137 5.39 12.03 16.39
CA VAL A 137 6.82 12.23 16.15
C VAL A 137 7.58 12.03 17.46
N ALA A 138 8.70 11.31 17.40
CA ALA A 138 9.59 11.06 18.51
C ALA A 138 11.05 11.38 18.12
N LEU A 139 11.79 11.98 19.06
CA LEU A 139 13.14 12.51 18.85
C LEU A 139 14.22 11.42 18.95
N THR A 140 14.09 10.40 18.10
CA THR A 140 15.07 9.30 17.87
C THR A 140 14.96 8.10 18.80
N THR A 141 15.27 6.92 18.26
CA THR A 141 15.61 5.72 19.04
C THR A 141 16.74 4.95 18.34
N LEU A 142 17.31 3.96 19.03
CA LEU A 142 18.32 3.06 18.48
C LEU A 142 17.85 2.30 17.23
N GLN A 143 16.54 2.06 17.08
CA GLN A 143 15.95 1.34 15.94
C GLN A 143 16.26 2.03 14.61
N CYS A 144 16.36 3.35 14.61
CA CYS A 144 16.57 4.15 13.41
C CYS A 144 17.98 4.77 13.37
N ASN A 145 18.97 4.17 14.05
CA ASN A 145 20.37 4.63 14.03
C ASN A 145 20.53 6.14 14.30
N GLY A 146 19.78 6.68 15.25
CA GLY A 146 19.81 8.11 15.59
C GLY A 146 18.93 9.02 14.71
N TYR A 147 18.22 8.48 13.71
CA TYR A 147 17.15 9.22 13.03
C TYR A 147 15.88 9.27 13.88
N GLY A 148 15.05 10.30 13.63
CA GLY A 148 13.74 10.45 14.26
C GLY A 148 12.80 9.29 13.94
N ILE A 149 11.83 9.05 14.82
CA ILE A 149 10.75 8.09 14.58
C ILE A 149 9.44 8.82 14.42
N ILE A 150 8.64 8.34 13.49
CA ILE A 150 7.27 8.78 13.30
C ILE A 150 6.36 7.56 13.41
N THR A 151 5.19 7.74 14.02
CA THR A 151 4.13 6.73 14.01
C THR A 151 3.18 7.09 12.89
N ILE A 152 2.75 6.10 12.12
CA ILE A 152 1.80 6.31 11.03
C ILE A 152 0.51 5.52 11.24
N ALA A 153 -0.56 6.03 10.64
CA ALA A 153 -1.84 5.35 10.52
C ALA A 153 -2.46 5.62 9.15
N GLN A 154 -3.39 4.76 8.75
CA GLN A 154 -4.20 4.98 7.56
C GLN A 154 -5.15 6.13 7.82
N ALA A 155 -5.30 7.04 6.85
CA ALA A 155 -6.21 8.17 6.95
C ALA A 155 -7.65 7.75 7.25
N SER A 156 -8.24 8.38 8.28
CA SER A 156 -9.63 8.19 8.71
C SER A 156 -10.23 9.53 9.16
N GLU A 157 -11.57 9.63 9.15
CA GLU A 157 -12.28 10.85 9.54
C GLU A 157 -12.04 11.15 11.02
N GLY A 158 -11.70 12.40 11.34
CA GLY A 158 -11.43 12.83 12.71
C GLY A 158 -10.07 12.40 13.25
N LEU A 159 -9.20 11.79 12.44
CA LEU A 159 -7.88 11.33 12.89
C LEU A 159 -6.98 12.53 13.23
N SER A 160 -6.40 12.50 14.43
CA SER A 160 -5.36 13.46 14.83
C SER A 160 -4.04 13.13 14.14
N ILE A 161 -3.52 14.09 13.39
CA ILE A 161 -2.27 13.98 12.63
C ILE A 161 -1.29 15.09 13.01
N CYS A 162 -0.02 14.90 12.73
CA CYS A 162 0.98 15.95 12.84
C CYS A 162 0.96 16.84 11.59
N SER A 163 1.20 18.15 11.74
CA SER A 163 1.07 19.13 10.65
C SER A 163 2.12 18.99 9.55
N ASN A 164 3.16 18.18 9.76
CA ASN A 164 4.13 17.77 8.73
C ASN A 164 3.73 16.48 8.00
N SER A 165 2.59 15.89 8.35
CA SER A 165 2.09 14.69 7.68
C SER A 165 1.81 14.98 6.20
N PRO A 166 2.15 14.06 5.28
CA PRO A 166 1.54 14.09 3.96
C PRO A 166 0.03 13.98 4.10
N ILE A 167 -0.71 14.66 3.22
CA ILE A 167 -2.18 14.60 3.18
C ILE A 167 -2.59 13.73 1.98
N PRO A 168 -3.18 12.55 2.23
CA PRO A 168 -3.72 11.67 1.19
C PRO A 168 -4.71 12.36 0.24
N THR A 169 -4.78 11.88 -1.00
CA THR A 169 -5.74 12.39 -1.99
C THR A 169 -7.17 12.21 -1.48
N GLY A 170 -8.01 13.26 -1.59
CA GLY A 170 -9.38 13.24 -1.09
C GLY A 170 -9.50 13.53 0.41
N TRP A 171 -8.44 14.02 1.04
CA TRP A 171 -8.45 14.44 2.44
C TRP A 171 -7.96 15.89 2.59
N TYR A 172 -8.36 16.54 3.67
CA TYR A 172 -7.83 17.83 4.11
C TYR A 172 -7.66 17.84 5.62
N ALA A 173 -6.81 18.73 6.14
CA ALA A 173 -6.56 18.89 7.56
C ALA A 173 -7.06 20.25 8.04
N THR A 174 -7.62 20.32 9.26
CA THR A 174 -8.02 21.57 9.90
C THR A 174 -7.47 21.69 11.31
N GLY A 175 -7.53 22.90 11.86
CA GLY A 175 -7.05 23.20 13.20
C GLY A 175 -5.52 23.30 13.29
N GLY A 176 -5.01 23.14 14.50
CA GLY A 176 -3.61 23.34 14.84
C GLY A 176 -3.44 23.68 16.31
N SER A 177 -3.04 22.71 17.12
CA SER A 177 -2.69 22.94 18.52
C SER A 177 -1.35 22.30 18.87
N SER A 178 -0.62 22.90 19.81
CA SER A 178 0.62 22.31 20.31
C SER A 178 0.31 21.04 21.12
N SER A 179 1.00 19.95 20.82
CA SER A 179 0.97 18.72 21.60
C SER A 179 2.33 18.07 21.59
N ILE A 180 2.73 17.46 22.71
CA ILE A 180 3.98 16.72 22.82
C ILE A 180 4.07 15.55 21.83
N GLN A 181 2.92 15.01 21.40
CA GLN A 181 2.84 13.92 20.44
C GLN A 181 3.42 14.27 19.06
N CYS A 182 3.36 15.54 18.65
CA CYS A 182 3.77 15.97 17.32
C CYS A 182 4.92 16.98 17.35
N GLN A 183 5.48 17.34 18.51
CA GLN A 183 6.55 18.34 18.58
C GLN A 183 7.70 18.05 17.59
N PRO A 184 8.18 19.05 16.84
CA PRO A 184 7.85 20.49 16.92
C PRO A 184 6.60 20.92 16.12
N TYR A 185 5.88 19.98 15.52
CA TYR A 185 4.70 20.21 14.69
C TYR A 185 3.42 20.35 15.52
N LEU A 186 2.41 20.96 14.90
CA LEU A 186 1.08 21.08 15.49
C LEU A 186 0.29 19.80 15.25
N VAL A 187 -0.66 19.51 16.13
CA VAL A 187 -1.70 18.50 15.88
C VAL A 187 -2.82 19.14 15.07
N GLN A 188 -3.27 18.44 14.03
CA GLN A 188 -4.40 18.79 13.18
C GLN A 188 -5.41 17.65 13.15
N THR A 189 -6.65 17.94 12.76
CA THR A 189 -7.69 16.94 12.55
C THR A 189 -7.89 16.69 11.07
N LEU A 190 -7.87 15.42 10.67
CA LEU A 190 -8.05 15.00 9.29
C LEU A 190 -9.53 14.82 8.94
N HIS A 191 -9.93 15.29 7.77
CA HIS A 191 -11.29 15.24 7.25
C HIS A 191 -11.31 14.75 5.80
N ARG A 192 -12.32 13.95 5.46
CA ARG A 192 -12.57 13.48 4.11
C ARG A 192 -13.17 14.62 3.30
N SER A 193 -12.60 14.85 2.13
CA SER A 193 -13.17 15.77 1.15
C SER A 193 -14.37 15.13 0.48
N ALA A 194 -15.49 15.84 0.41
CA ALA A 194 -16.61 15.37 -0.40
C ALA A 194 -16.25 15.52 -1.88
N ARG A 195 -16.39 14.43 -2.65
CA ARG A 195 -16.24 14.46 -4.11
C ARG A 195 -17.59 14.82 -4.72
N LEU A 196 -17.69 15.95 -5.41
CA LEU A 196 -18.84 16.22 -6.26
C LEU A 196 -18.82 15.26 -7.45
N THR A 197 -19.85 14.43 -7.56
CA THR A 197 -20.15 13.68 -8.78
C THR A 197 -21.48 14.19 -9.32
N GLY A 198 -21.44 15.15 -10.24
CA GLY A 198 -22.62 15.57 -11.00
C GLY A 198 -22.53 16.98 -11.61
N GLY A 199 -22.62 17.03 -12.95
CA GLY A 199 -23.02 18.24 -13.69
C GLY A 199 -22.07 18.60 -14.83
N GLY A 200 -22.30 18.05 -16.03
CA GLY A 200 -21.43 18.15 -17.20
C GLY A 200 -20.90 19.55 -17.59
N LEU A 201 -19.74 19.49 -18.24
CA LEU A 201 -18.95 20.48 -18.99
C LEU A 201 -17.78 21.10 -18.19
N SER A 202 -16.59 20.48 -18.39
CA SER A 202 -15.23 20.87 -17.97
C SER A 202 -14.70 20.34 -16.61
N ASP A 203 -15.06 19.09 -16.30
CA ASP A 203 -14.77 18.35 -15.06
C ASP A 203 -13.29 18.27 -14.63
N ALA A 204 -12.81 19.27 -13.87
CA ALA A 204 -11.85 19.01 -12.80
C ALA A 204 -12.64 18.62 -11.53
N PRO A 205 -12.30 17.54 -10.83
CA PRO A 205 -12.98 17.20 -9.59
C PRO A 205 -12.77 18.31 -8.56
N GLY A 206 -13.83 19.08 -8.29
CA GLY A 206 -13.89 20.01 -7.17
C GLY A 206 -14.03 19.24 -5.86
N TYR A 207 -13.22 19.62 -4.86
CA TYR A 207 -13.34 19.11 -3.49
C TYR A 207 -14.08 20.15 -2.65
N ILE A 208 -15.15 19.72 -1.97
CA ILE A 208 -15.90 20.56 -1.02
C ILE A 208 -15.42 20.23 0.39
N ARG A 209 -15.09 21.26 1.17
CA ARG A 209 -14.79 21.15 2.61
C ARG A 209 -16.08 21.20 3.41
N SER A 210 -16.09 20.57 4.58
CA SER A 210 -17.19 20.76 5.54
C SER A 210 -17.34 22.24 5.88
N GLY A 211 -18.50 22.83 5.56
CA GLY A 211 -18.80 24.26 5.71
C GLY A 211 -18.80 25.07 4.42
N ASP A 212 -18.34 24.52 3.30
CA ASP A 212 -18.48 25.15 1.99
C ASP A 212 -19.94 25.06 1.52
N ASN A 213 -20.51 26.18 1.08
CA ASN A 213 -21.84 26.21 0.48
C ASN A 213 -21.75 25.84 -1.01
N ALA A 214 -22.33 24.71 -1.39
CA ALA A 214 -22.54 24.38 -2.79
C ALA A 214 -23.78 25.12 -3.32
N ILE A 215 -23.59 26.07 -4.24
CA ILE A 215 -24.71 26.66 -4.97
C ILE A 215 -24.96 25.79 -6.20
N PHE A 216 -26.02 24.97 -6.14
CA PHE A 216 -26.52 24.29 -7.33
C PHE A 216 -27.09 25.34 -8.27
N THR A 217 -26.42 25.57 -9.40
CA THR A 217 -26.99 26.39 -10.47
C THR A 217 -27.71 25.42 -11.41
N PRO A 218 -29.05 25.33 -11.39
CA PRO A 218 -29.75 24.47 -12.34
C PRO A 218 -29.42 24.94 -13.76
N THR A 219 -28.88 24.05 -14.59
CA THR A 219 -28.74 24.30 -16.02
C THR A 219 -30.14 24.54 -16.57
N GLY A 220 -30.36 25.77 -17.06
CA GLY A 220 -31.67 26.26 -17.48
C GLY A 220 -32.35 25.26 -18.41
N GLY A 221 -33.52 24.81 -18.00
CA GLY A 221 -34.44 24.09 -18.87
C GLY A 221 -34.75 24.95 -20.09
N GLY A 222 -34.56 24.36 -21.27
CA GLY A 222 -35.09 24.92 -22.51
C GLY A 222 -36.58 25.20 -22.34
N ASN A 223 -36.97 26.42 -22.65
CA ASN A 223 -38.38 26.81 -22.74
C ASN A 223 -39.02 26.05 -23.93
N PRO A 224 -40.31 25.70 -23.86
CA PRO A 224 -41.00 24.83 -24.81
C PRO A 224 -41.18 25.44 -26.20
#